data_AF-A0A2H3EHR9-F1
#
_entry.id   AF-A0A2H3EHR9-F1
#
_cell.length_a   1.000
_cell.length_b   1.000
_cell.length_c   1.000
_cell.angle_alpha   90.00
_cell.angle_beta   90.00
_cell.angle_gamma   90.00
#
_symmetry.space_group_name_H-M   'P 1'
#
loop_
_entity.id
_entity.type
_entity.pdbx_description
1 polymer ?
#
loop_
_entity_poly.entity_id
_entity_poly.type
_entity_poly.pdbx_seq_one_letter_code
_entity_poly.pdbx_strand_id
1 'polypeptide(L)'
;MGYALWLVPSSTEFTALSELMKFRPQPSTLDSRSRSYPSFDPHITLATFDDLPPSFNLDAIPLDNLPPPVGRFHSVKRGNSYLGTLSIVISPANNLTPLRDAVTARLDRLNIQWKSRSFPHMSLFYVDEPEERDRLYNELRNRGRIQGDKGLTLTANPSMQVRTFTGSEIWLVDCTRSVKRWQVMKRRSLVSPAPPPPPKETVPQKRSDKGIHARKRKRFHPEPPAVPPESFRPRNTYPNAGNSFIYRLLRCQLW
;
A
#
# COMPACT_ATOMS: atom_id res chain seq x y z
N MET A 1 -8.98 3.51 -22.27
CA MET A 1 -9.76 3.24 -21.05
C MET A 1 -10.59 4.47 -20.78
N GLY A 2 -11.69 4.40 -20.01
CA GLY A 2 -12.38 5.61 -19.53
C GLY A 2 -11.67 6.15 -18.28
N TYR A 3 -12.29 5.94 -17.13
CA TYR A 3 -11.83 6.37 -15.82
C TYR A 3 -11.46 5.17 -14.94
N ALA A 4 -10.67 5.43 -13.91
CA ALA A 4 -10.28 4.41 -12.94
C ALA A 4 -10.29 4.94 -11.51
N LEU A 5 -10.59 4.04 -10.58
CA LEU A 5 -10.37 4.23 -9.15
C LEU A 5 -9.15 3.41 -8.74
N TRP A 6 -8.14 4.11 -8.24
CA TRP A 6 -6.86 3.54 -7.85
C TRP A 6 -6.72 3.60 -6.34
N LEU A 7 -6.31 2.49 -5.74
CA LEU A 7 -5.75 2.49 -4.40
C LEU A 7 -4.25 2.77 -4.51
N VAL A 8 -3.76 3.74 -3.75
CA VAL A 8 -2.36 4.21 -3.78
C VAL A 8 -1.66 3.83 -2.48
N PRO A 9 -0.39 3.38 -2.53
CA PRO A 9 0.32 2.90 -1.35
C PRO A 9 0.70 4.04 -0.40
N SER A 10 1.27 3.72 0.76
CA SER A 10 1.80 4.72 1.70
C SER A 10 2.94 5.52 1.07
N SER A 11 3.22 6.72 1.58
CA SER A 11 4.25 7.60 1.01
C SER A 11 5.64 6.93 0.89
N THR A 12 6.02 6.14 1.89
CA THR A 12 7.29 5.40 1.89
C THR A 12 7.32 4.32 0.80
N GLU A 13 6.27 3.51 0.71
CA GLU A 13 6.14 2.46 -0.31
C GLU A 13 6.01 3.07 -1.71
N PHE A 14 5.24 4.16 -1.87
CA PHE A 14 5.09 4.92 -3.11
C PHE A 14 6.43 5.38 -3.64
N THR A 15 7.28 5.97 -2.78
CA THR A 15 8.60 6.47 -3.16
C THR A 15 9.49 5.33 -3.66
N ALA A 16 9.56 4.24 -2.91
CA ALA A 16 10.37 3.08 -3.28
C ALA A 16 9.86 2.42 -4.57
N LEU A 17 8.55 2.19 -4.70
CA LEU A 17 7.96 1.60 -5.91
C LEU A 17 8.15 2.50 -7.13
N SER A 18 7.93 3.81 -7.00
CA SER A 18 8.16 4.76 -8.09
C SER A 18 9.61 4.75 -8.55
N GLU A 19 10.57 4.64 -7.63
CA GLU A 19 11.98 4.55 -7.96
C GLU A 19 12.31 3.23 -8.69
N LEU A 20 11.77 2.11 -8.22
CA LEU A 20 11.90 0.83 -8.92
C LEU A 20 11.31 0.89 -10.34
N MET A 21 10.14 1.50 -10.50
CA MET A 21 9.43 1.60 -11.78
C MET A 21 10.15 2.50 -12.82
N LYS A 22 11.21 3.22 -12.44
CA LYS A 22 12.12 3.90 -13.36
C LYS A 22 13.18 2.99 -13.97
N PHE A 23 13.34 1.76 -13.47
CA PHE A 23 14.34 0.82 -13.97
C PHE A 23 14.17 0.54 -15.47
N ARG A 24 15.27 0.63 -16.23
CA ARG A 24 15.33 0.26 -17.65
C ARG A 24 16.54 -0.64 -17.88
N PRO A 25 16.40 -1.79 -18.57
CA PRO A 25 17.52 -2.57 -19.06
C PRO A 25 18.50 -1.70 -19.85
N GLN A 26 19.80 -1.93 -19.67
CA GLN A 26 20.87 -1.24 -20.41
C GLN A 26 21.72 -2.24 -21.19
N PRO A 27 22.18 -1.92 -22.41
CA PRO A 27 21.84 -0.70 -23.18
C PRO A 27 20.39 -0.70 -23.68
N SER A 28 19.75 0.47 -23.81
CA SER A 28 18.40 0.55 -24.39
C SER A 28 18.40 0.10 -25.85
N THR A 29 17.53 -0.85 -26.21
CA THR A 29 17.29 -1.32 -27.58
C THR A 29 16.01 -0.76 -28.18
N LEU A 30 15.29 0.07 -27.44
CA LEU A 30 14.01 0.62 -27.85
C LEU A 30 14.13 1.82 -28.78
N ASP A 31 13.25 1.88 -29.77
CA ASP A 31 13.06 3.07 -30.62
C ASP A 31 12.56 4.24 -29.77
N SER A 32 13.00 5.45 -30.13
CA SER A 32 12.48 6.75 -29.66
C SER A 32 10.94 6.86 -29.65
N ARG A 33 10.25 6.17 -30.54
CA ARG A 33 8.79 6.14 -30.71
C ARG A 33 8.11 5.06 -29.88
N SER A 34 8.87 4.22 -29.17
CA SER A 34 8.30 3.16 -28.35
C SER A 34 7.36 3.73 -27.30
N ARG A 35 6.23 3.04 -27.13
CA ARG A 35 5.26 3.33 -26.06
C ARG A 35 5.65 2.66 -24.75
N SER A 36 6.66 1.80 -24.76
CA SER A 36 7.15 1.09 -23.60
C SER A 36 7.64 2.04 -22.53
N TYR A 37 7.54 1.55 -21.31
CA TYR A 37 8.00 2.24 -20.13
C TYR A 37 7.38 3.64 -19.90
N PRO A 38 6.06 3.82 -20.08
CA PRO A 38 5.43 5.06 -19.67
C PRO A 38 5.60 5.24 -18.16
N SER A 39 5.71 6.50 -17.72
CA SER A 39 5.59 6.81 -16.30
C SER A 39 4.13 6.75 -15.89
N PHE A 40 3.86 6.10 -14.76
CA PHE A 40 2.58 6.10 -14.06
C PHE A 40 2.84 5.84 -12.57
N ASP A 41 1.89 6.23 -11.73
CA ASP A 41 2.01 6.08 -10.28
C ASP A 41 1.78 4.62 -9.84
N PRO A 42 2.47 4.10 -8.81
CA PRO A 42 2.19 2.77 -8.27
C PRO A 42 0.78 2.70 -7.68
N HIS A 43 -0.04 1.76 -8.16
CA HIS A 43 -1.44 1.64 -7.72
C HIS A 43 -1.99 0.22 -7.87
N ILE A 44 -3.03 -0.09 -7.08
CA ILE A 44 -3.95 -1.22 -7.32
C ILE A 44 -5.24 -0.66 -7.92
N THR A 45 -5.63 -1.14 -9.08
CA THR A 45 -6.90 -0.75 -9.70
C THR A 45 -8.08 -1.40 -8.97
N LEU A 46 -8.91 -0.58 -8.32
CA LEU A 46 -10.14 -1.03 -7.65
C LEU A 46 -11.24 -1.31 -8.67
N ALA A 47 -11.46 -0.35 -9.56
CA ALA A 47 -12.45 -0.41 -10.64
C ALA A 47 -12.06 0.50 -11.80
N THR A 48 -12.49 0.13 -13.01
CA THR A 48 -12.45 0.97 -14.22
C THR A 48 -13.85 1.06 -14.82
N PHE A 49 -14.20 2.20 -15.41
CA PHE A 49 -15.50 2.41 -16.03
C PHE A 49 -15.36 3.41 -17.19
N ASP A 50 -16.28 3.35 -18.15
CA ASP A 50 -16.12 4.09 -19.40
C ASP A 50 -16.57 5.56 -19.26
N ASP A 51 -17.66 5.81 -18.54
CA ASP A 51 -18.25 7.15 -18.34
C ASP A 51 -18.27 7.58 -16.86
N LEU A 52 -17.94 8.84 -16.60
CA LEU A 52 -17.98 9.45 -15.27
C LEU A 52 -19.20 10.40 -15.18
N PRO A 53 -20.29 10.03 -14.48
CA PRO A 53 -21.45 10.90 -14.37
C PRO A 53 -21.12 12.14 -13.51
N PRO A 54 -21.73 13.31 -13.78
CA PRO A 54 -21.52 14.52 -12.97
C PRO A 54 -21.89 14.35 -11.48
N SER A 55 -22.76 13.40 -11.17
CA SER A 55 -23.17 13.05 -9.81
C SER A 55 -22.13 12.21 -9.04
N PHE A 56 -21.07 11.75 -9.71
CA PHE A 56 -20.04 10.96 -9.05
C PHE A 56 -19.28 11.81 -8.03
N ASN A 57 -19.27 11.36 -6.78
CA ASN A 57 -18.48 11.96 -5.73
C ASN A 57 -17.68 10.88 -5.00
N LEU A 58 -16.34 10.97 -5.08
CA LEU A 58 -15.41 10.08 -4.39
C LEU A 58 -15.60 10.08 -2.87
N ASP A 59 -16.00 11.21 -2.29
CA ASP A 59 -16.18 11.35 -0.83
C ASP A 59 -17.45 10.65 -0.33
N ALA A 60 -18.38 10.32 -1.23
CA ALA A 60 -19.61 9.60 -0.89
C ALA A 60 -19.42 8.08 -0.77
N ILE A 61 -18.21 7.56 -0.98
CA ILE A 61 -17.89 6.15 -0.71
C ILE A 61 -17.81 5.97 0.82
N PRO A 62 -18.50 5.01 1.43
CA PRO A 62 -18.47 4.83 2.89
C PRO A 62 -17.15 4.16 3.31
N LEU A 63 -16.20 4.95 3.82
CA LEU A 63 -14.84 4.47 4.18
C LEU A 63 -14.52 4.63 5.67
N ASP A 64 -15.38 5.31 6.44
CA ASP A 64 -15.04 5.88 7.75
C ASP A 64 -14.70 4.83 8.83
N ASN A 65 -15.03 3.56 8.59
CA ASN A 65 -14.75 2.44 9.49
C ASN A 65 -13.78 1.40 8.90
N LEU A 66 -13.16 1.69 7.75
CA LEU A 66 -12.21 0.77 7.13
C LEU A 66 -10.78 1.14 7.54
N PRO A 67 -10.06 0.26 8.26
CA PRO A 67 -8.63 0.46 8.47
C PRO A 67 -7.90 0.48 7.11
N PRO A 68 -6.77 1.20 7.00
CA PRO A 68 -5.94 1.16 5.81
C PRO A 68 -5.69 -0.28 5.34
N PRO A 69 -6.05 -0.63 4.09
CA PRO A 69 -5.92 -1.99 3.61
C PRO A 69 -4.43 -2.33 3.41
N VAL A 70 -4.04 -3.56 3.76
CA VAL A 70 -2.66 -4.02 3.59
C VAL A 70 -2.65 -5.25 2.69
N GLY A 71 -1.88 -5.20 1.61
CA GLY A 71 -1.58 -6.32 0.73
C GLY A 71 -0.15 -6.80 0.92
N ARG A 72 0.10 -8.11 0.79
CA ARG A 72 1.46 -8.67 0.75
C ARG A 72 1.82 -9.03 -0.69
N PHE A 73 3.02 -8.69 -1.12
CA PHE A 73 3.48 -9.09 -2.45
C PHE A 73 3.72 -10.59 -2.47
N HIS A 74 3.00 -11.29 -3.35
CA HIS A 74 3.05 -12.74 -3.45
C HIS A 74 4.06 -13.19 -4.50
N SER A 75 3.84 -12.77 -5.75
CA SER A 75 4.65 -13.19 -6.89
C SER A 75 4.63 -12.13 -7.99
N VAL A 76 5.57 -12.24 -8.93
CA VAL A 76 5.57 -11.45 -10.16
C VAL A 76 4.89 -12.27 -11.25
N LYS A 77 3.88 -11.70 -11.90
CA LYS A 77 3.21 -12.25 -13.07
C LYS A 77 3.69 -11.52 -14.32
N ARG A 78 4.22 -12.30 -15.26
CA ARG A 78 4.49 -11.85 -16.63
C ARG A 78 3.23 -12.02 -17.46
N GLY A 79 2.77 -10.94 -18.09
CA GLY A 79 1.68 -11.00 -19.05
C GLY A 79 2.16 -10.80 -20.48
N ASN A 80 1.26 -11.10 -21.42
CA ASN A 80 1.50 -11.03 -22.85
C ASN A 80 0.90 -9.76 -23.50
N SER A 81 0.26 -8.90 -22.71
CA SER A 81 -0.34 -7.65 -23.17
C SER A 81 0.45 -6.43 -22.68
N TYR A 82 0.28 -5.30 -23.36
CA TYR A 82 0.92 -4.03 -23.00
C TYR A 82 0.63 -3.63 -21.54
N LEU A 83 -0.64 -3.62 -21.12
CA LEU A 83 -1.04 -3.27 -19.74
C LEU A 83 -0.79 -4.38 -18.71
N GLY A 84 -0.48 -5.60 -19.17
CA GLY A 84 -0.26 -6.76 -18.32
C GLY A 84 1.20 -7.21 -18.26
N THR A 85 2.14 -6.47 -18.86
CA THR A 85 3.52 -6.92 -19.09
C THR A 85 4.18 -7.49 -17.85
N LEU A 86 4.29 -6.69 -16.79
CA LEU A 86 4.85 -7.13 -15.52
C LEU A 86 4.01 -6.56 -14.39
N SER A 87 3.42 -7.46 -13.61
CA SER A 87 2.55 -7.11 -12.49
C SER A 87 2.90 -7.92 -11.26
N ILE A 88 2.58 -7.38 -10.09
CA ILE A 88 2.66 -8.10 -8.82
C ILE A 88 1.30 -8.68 -8.53
N VAL A 89 1.26 -9.98 -8.28
CA VAL A 89 0.12 -10.62 -7.63
C VAL A 89 0.20 -10.29 -6.15
N ILE A 90 -0.87 -9.73 -5.62
CA ILE A 90 -0.95 -9.33 -4.22
C ILE A 90 -1.80 -10.37 -3.51
N SER A 91 -1.29 -10.92 -2.41
CA SER A 91 -2.15 -11.70 -1.51
C SER A 91 -3.07 -10.71 -0.81
N PRO A 92 -4.41 -10.87 -0.93
CA PRO A 92 -5.34 -10.05 -0.17
C PRO A 92 -5.09 -10.33 1.31
N ALA A 93 -4.48 -9.36 1.98
CA ALA A 93 -4.50 -9.26 3.43
C ALA A 93 -5.51 -8.17 3.81
N ASN A 94 -5.81 -8.10 5.11
CA ASN A 94 -6.98 -7.44 5.69
C ASN A 94 -7.43 -6.15 4.95
N ASN A 95 -8.75 -6.07 4.72
CA ASN A 95 -9.52 -4.93 4.21
C ASN A 95 -9.39 -4.57 2.72
N LEU A 96 -8.53 -5.23 1.92
CA LEU A 96 -8.50 -4.99 0.47
C LEU A 96 -9.83 -5.35 -0.24
N THR A 97 -10.40 -6.52 0.08
CA THR A 97 -11.69 -6.94 -0.49
C THR A 97 -12.85 -6.07 0.01
N PRO A 98 -13.03 -5.84 1.33
CA PRO A 98 -14.05 -4.90 1.83
C PRO A 98 -13.96 -3.50 1.22
N LEU A 99 -12.76 -2.96 1.01
CA LEU A 99 -12.58 -1.67 0.35
C LEU A 99 -13.11 -1.72 -1.09
N ARG A 100 -12.72 -2.75 -1.85
CA ARG A 100 -13.19 -2.91 -3.23
C ARG A 100 -14.71 -3.04 -3.26
N ASP A 101 -15.30 -3.83 -2.36
CA ASP A 101 -16.74 -4.04 -2.28
C ASP A 101 -17.48 -2.73 -1.98
N ALA A 102 -16.95 -1.89 -1.07
CA ALA A 102 -17.52 -0.58 -0.78
C ALA A 102 -17.48 0.36 -1.99
N VAL A 103 -16.38 0.33 -2.76
CA VAL A 103 -16.23 1.08 -4.00
C VAL A 103 -17.22 0.60 -5.06
N THR A 104 -17.27 -0.70 -5.32
CA THR A 104 -18.12 -1.26 -6.38
C THR A 104 -19.60 -1.11 -6.05
N ALA A 105 -20.00 -1.31 -4.78
CA ALA A 105 -21.36 -1.06 -4.35
C ALA A 105 -21.78 0.41 -4.54
N ARG A 106 -20.85 1.37 -4.40
CA ARG A 106 -21.14 2.78 -4.72
C ARG A 106 -21.33 3.00 -6.22
N LEU A 107 -20.51 2.37 -7.05
CA LEU A 107 -20.64 2.43 -8.51
C LEU A 107 -21.98 1.82 -8.97
N ASP A 108 -22.35 0.67 -8.41
CA ASP A 108 -23.61 -0.03 -8.72
C ASP A 108 -24.82 0.85 -8.38
N ARG A 109 -24.83 1.52 -7.22
CA ARG A 109 -25.91 2.46 -6.83
C ARG A 109 -26.05 3.66 -7.77
N LEU A 110 -24.97 4.04 -8.46
CA LEU A 110 -24.96 5.10 -9.45
C LEU A 110 -25.23 4.58 -10.87
N ASN A 111 -25.53 3.27 -11.02
CA ASN A 111 -25.68 2.58 -12.29
C ASN A 111 -24.45 2.70 -13.21
N ILE A 112 -23.25 2.82 -12.64
CA ILE A 112 -22.00 2.89 -13.40
C ILE A 112 -21.52 1.47 -13.69
N GLN A 113 -21.48 1.09 -14.96
CA GLN A 113 -20.92 -0.19 -15.39
C GLN A 113 -19.40 -0.18 -15.20
N TRP A 114 -18.92 -1.05 -14.32
CA TRP A 114 -17.51 -1.13 -13.98
C TRP A 114 -16.91 -2.50 -14.29
N LYS A 115 -15.59 -2.51 -14.48
CA LYS A 115 -14.77 -3.69 -14.75
C LYS A 115 -13.61 -3.70 -13.75
N SER A 116 -13.16 -4.88 -13.33
CA SER A 116 -11.95 -5.04 -12.52
C SER A 116 -11.35 -6.40 -12.81
N ARG A 117 -10.35 -6.41 -13.70
CA ARG A 117 -9.69 -7.65 -14.13
C ARG A 117 -8.57 -7.99 -13.15
N SER A 118 -8.46 -9.27 -12.76
CA SER A 118 -7.32 -9.79 -12.00
C SER A 118 -7.02 -9.11 -10.65
N PHE A 119 -8.01 -8.61 -9.93
CA PHE A 119 -7.79 -8.00 -8.61
C PHE A 119 -7.48 -9.05 -7.52
N PRO A 120 -6.57 -8.76 -6.55
CA PRO A 120 -5.71 -7.59 -6.48
C PRO A 120 -4.36 -7.82 -7.19
N HIS A 121 -3.98 -6.86 -8.04
CA HIS A 121 -2.65 -6.79 -8.66
C HIS A 121 -2.20 -5.34 -8.79
N MET A 122 -0.90 -5.14 -8.92
CA MET A 122 -0.28 -3.85 -9.24
C MET A 122 0.64 -4.01 -10.43
N SER A 123 0.43 -3.23 -11.49
CA SER A 123 1.36 -3.19 -12.61
C SER A 123 2.65 -2.46 -12.22
N LEU A 124 3.79 -3.02 -12.61
CA LEU A 124 5.10 -2.38 -12.41
C LEU A 124 5.59 -1.71 -13.69
N PHE A 125 5.39 -2.37 -14.83
CA PHE A 125 5.86 -1.89 -16.12
C PHE A 125 4.86 -2.22 -17.22
N TYR A 126 4.77 -1.34 -18.21
CA TYR A 126 4.11 -1.59 -19.49
C TYR A 126 5.15 -1.59 -20.59
N VAL A 127 5.26 -2.68 -21.35
CA VAL A 127 6.23 -2.83 -22.45
C VAL A 127 5.52 -3.47 -23.63
N ASP A 128 5.67 -2.88 -24.81
CA ASP A 128 5.02 -3.32 -26.04
C ASP A 128 5.78 -4.49 -26.68
N GLU A 129 7.11 -4.41 -26.69
CA GLU A 129 7.99 -5.34 -27.38
C GLU A 129 8.22 -6.63 -26.57
N PRO A 130 7.86 -7.83 -27.07
CA PRO A 130 7.96 -9.08 -26.33
C PRO A 130 9.36 -9.41 -25.79
N GLU A 131 10.40 -9.23 -26.61
CA GLU A 131 11.79 -9.50 -26.25
C GLU A 131 12.26 -8.61 -25.09
N GLU A 132 11.83 -7.34 -25.09
CA GLU A 132 12.13 -6.40 -24.02
C GLU A 132 11.42 -6.77 -22.71
N ARG A 133 10.25 -7.42 -22.76
CA ARG A 133 9.57 -7.95 -21.55
C ARG A 133 10.42 -9.00 -20.86
N ASP A 134 10.95 -9.95 -21.62
CA ASP A 134 11.78 -11.03 -21.08
C ASP A 134 13.11 -10.48 -20.57
N ARG A 135 13.72 -9.57 -21.33
CA ARG A 135 14.94 -8.88 -20.90
C ARG A 135 14.74 -8.11 -19.59
N LEU A 136 13.66 -7.33 -19.48
CA LEU A 136 13.29 -6.61 -18.27
C LEU A 136 13.18 -7.54 -17.07
N TYR A 137 12.43 -8.63 -17.21
CA TYR A 137 12.24 -9.60 -16.13
C TYR A 137 13.56 -10.22 -15.67
N ASN A 138 14.39 -10.66 -16.62
CA ASN A 138 15.67 -11.28 -16.33
C ASN A 138 16.63 -10.30 -15.65
N GLU A 139 16.73 -9.05 -16.14
CA GLU A 139 17.56 -8.02 -15.53
C GLU A 139 17.10 -7.67 -14.11
N LEU A 140 15.79 -7.57 -13.86
CA LEU A 140 15.26 -7.34 -12.52
C LEU A 140 15.61 -8.50 -11.57
N ARG A 141 15.54 -9.75 -12.03
CA ARG A 141 15.96 -10.93 -11.25
C ARG A 141 17.45 -10.90 -10.97
N ASN A 142 18.27 -10.77 -12.01
CA ASN A 142 19.73 -10.85 -11.94
C ASN A 142 20.32 -9.75 -11.05
N ARG A 143 19.73 -8.56 -11.06
CA ARG A 143 20.16 -7.43 -10.20
C ARG A 143 19.53 -7.46 -8.80
N GLY A 144 18.82 -8.52 -8.43
CA GLY A 144 18.17 -8.66 -7.13
C GLY A 144 17.06 -7.63 -6.87
N ARG A 145 16.47 -7.06 -7.92
CA ARG A 145 15.35 -6.09 -7.84
C ARG A 145 14.03 -6.77 -7.50
N ILE A 146 13.88 -8.03 -7.90
CA ILE A 146 12.77 -8.91 -7.55
C ILE A 146 13.31 -10.20 -6.93
N GLN A 147 12.99 -10.47 -5.67
CA GLN A 147 13.52 -11.61 -4.91
C GLN A 147 12.43 -12.30 -4.09
N GLY A 148 12.62 -13.61 -3.86
CA GLY A 148 11.86 -14.40 -2.89
C GLY A 148 10.97 -15.49 -3.49
N ASP A 149 10.91 -16.61 -2.77
CA ASP A 149 10.16 -17.82 -3.14
C ASP A 149 8.87 -18.00 -2.31
N LYS A 150 8.87 -17.51 -1.05
CA LYS A 150 7.74 -17.60 -0.09
C LYS A 150 7.10 -16.23 0.21
N GLY A 151 7.39 -15.25 -0.64
CA GLY A 151 6.97 -13.86 -0.52
C GLY A 151 7.89 -12.98 -1.34
N LEU A 152 7.33 -12.01 -2.06
CA LEU A 152 8.07 -11.17 -2.99
C LEU A 152 8.63 -9.94 -2.26
N THR A 153 9.92 -9.69 -2.46
CA THR A 153 10.60 -8.46 -2.06
C THR A 153 10.97 -7.69 -3.32
N LEU A 154 10.59 -6.41 -3.35
CA LEU A 154 10.96 -5.46 -4.38
C LEU A 154 12.04 -4.53 -3.86
N THR A 155 13.10 -4.32 -4.65
CA THR A 155 14.26 -3.54 -4.22
C THR A 155 14.56 -2.42 -5.22
N ALA A 156 14.16 -1.19 -4.91
CA ALA A 156 14.43 -0.01 -5.74
C ALA A 156 15.89 0.43 -5.68
N ASN A 157 16.53 0.24 -4.53
CA ASN A 157 17.97 0.31 -4.25
C ASN A 157 18.22 -0.43 -2.92
N PRO A 158 19.48 -0.67 -2.52
CA PRO A 158 19.78 -1.44 -1.30
C PRO A 158 19.07 -0.94 -0.03
N SER A 159 18.78 0.35 0.05
CA SER A 159 18.11 1.00 1.18
C SER A 159 16.58 1.09 1.07
N MET A 160 16.01 0.74 -0.10
CA MET A 160 14.58 0.87 -0.39
C MET A 160 14.01 -0.49 -0.81
N GLN A 161 13.61 -1.27 0.19
CA GLN A 161 12.99 -2.58 0.00
C GLN A 161 11.52 -2.54 0.42
N VAL A 162 10.65 -3.16 -0.38
CA VAL A 162 9.21 -3.19 -0.15
C VAL A 162 8.68 -4.61 -0.32
N ARG A 163 7.87 -5.04 0.64
CA ARG A 163 7.22 -6.37 0.67
C ARG A 163 5.70 -6.31 0.72
N THR A 164 5.17 -5.11 0.95
CA THR A 164 3.78 -4.84 1.24
C THR A 164 3.28 -3.68 0.42
N PHE A 165 1.96 -3.56 0.39
CA PHE A 165 1.24 -2.43 -0.16
C PHE A 165 0.24 -1.98 0.91
N THR A 166 0.47 -0.84 1.51
CA THR A 166 -0.41 -0.24 2.52
C THR A 166 -1.20 0.88 1.86
N GLY A 167 -2.49 0.66 1.60
CA GLY A 167 -3.33 1.65 0.93
C GLY A 167 -3.51 2.90 1.79
N SER A 168 -3.12 4.06 1.28
CA SER A 168 -3.19 5.35 1.99
C SER A 168 -4.20 6.32 1.39
N GLU A 169 -4.46 6.23 0.09
CA GLU A 169 -5.39 7.10 -0.62
C GLU A 169 -6.16 6.32 -1.70
N ILE A 170 -7.35 6.80 -2.04
CA ILE A 170 -8.06 6.45 -3.28
C ILE A 170 -7.99 7.63 -4.23
N TRP A 171 -7.57 7.39 -5.47
CA TRP A 171 -7.52 8.40 -6.52
C TRP A 171 -8.54 8.08 -7.62
N LEU A 172 -9.28 9.10 -8.06
CA LEU A 172 -10.03 9.08 -9.31
C LEU A 172 -9.11 9.59 -10.42
N VAL A 173 -8.96 8.80 -11.48
CA VAL A 173 -8.03 9.08 -12.56
C VAL A 173 -8.74 9.02 -13.92
N ASP A 174 -8.49 10.02 -14.75
CA ASP A 174 -8.84 10.03 -16.17
C ASP A 174 -7.79 9.24 -16.96
N CYS A 175 -8.23 8.12 -17.55
CA CYS A 175 -7.42 7.21 -18.33
C CYS A 175 -7.81 7.20 -19.83
N THR A 176 -8.52 8.24 -20.31
CA THR A 176 -9.00 8.39 -21.69
C THR A 176 -7.88 8.61 -22.69
N ARG A 177 -6.74 9.13 -22.23
CA ARG A 177 -5.55 9.39 -23.05
C ARG A 177 -4.51 8.28 -22.89
N SER A 178 -3.37 8.44 -23.57
CA SER A 178 -2.23 7.54 -23.39
C SER A 178 -1.74 7.53 -21.94
N VAL A 179 -1.08 6.44 -21.51
CA VAL A 179 -0.64 6.25 -20.11
C VAL A 179 0.15 7.46 -19.57
N LYS A 180 1.06 8.01 -20.38
CA LYS A 180 1.87 9.20 -20.04
C LYS A 180 1.02 10.48 -19.81
N ARG A 181 -0.25 10.46 -20.18
CA ARG A 181 -1.21 11.57 -20.11
C ARG A 181 -2.40 11.25 -19.20
N TRP A 182 -2.33 10.19 -18.42
CA TRP A 182 -3.33 9.93 -17.37
C TRP A 182 -3.28 11.04 -16.34
N GLN A 183 -4.44 11.47 -15.86
CA GLN A 183 -4.56 12.63 -14.98
C GLN A 183 -5.35 12.27 -13.72
N VAL A 184 -4.75 12.54 -12.57
CA VAL A 184 -5.45 12.44 -11.29
C VAL A 184 -6.45 13.59 -11.18
N MET A 185 -7.73 13.26 -11.07
CA MET A 185 -8.82 14.23 -10.97
C MET A 185 -9.16 14.57 -9.52
N LYS A 186 -9.17 13.56 -8.65
CA LYS A 186 -9.51 13.70 -7.22
C LYS A 186 -8.77 12.68 -6.38
N ARG A 187 -8.43 13.05 -5.15
CA ARG A 187 -7.79 12.19 -4.14
C ARG A 187 -8.62 12.18 -2.86
N ARG A 188 -8.64 11.05 -2.17
CA ARG A 188 -9.24 10.90 -0.85
C ARG A 188 -8.35 10.06 0.05
N SER A 189 -7.98 10.60 1.22
CA SER A 189 -7.21 9.87 2.23
C SER A 189 -8.02 8.74 2.85
N LEU A 190 -7.38 7.60 3.07
CA LEU A 190 -7.86 6.47 3.88
C LEU A 190 -7.35 6.53 5.31
N VAL A 191 -6.32 7.33 5.57
CA VAL A 191 -5.79 7.53 6.92
C VAL A 191 -6.59 8.66 7.55
N SER A 192 -7.21 8.38 8.70
CA SER A 192 -7.84 9.44 9.51
C SER A 192 -6.80 10.50 9.84
N PRO A 193 -7.14 11.80 9.78
CA PRO A 193 -6.26 12.84 10.28
C PRO A 193 -5.86 12.49 11.72
N ALA A 194 -4.57 12.56 12.04
CA ALA A 194 -4.15 12.42 13.43
C ALA A 194 -4.96 13.41 14.29
N PRO A 195 -5.46 13.01 15.47
CA PRO A 195 -6.12 13.94 16.36
C PRO A 195 -5.19 15.13 16.61
N PRO A 196 -5.74 16.36 16.68
CA PRO A 196 -4.92 17.54 16.90
C PRO A 196 -4.08 17.34 18.18
N PRO A 197 -2.82 17.80 18.19
CA PRO A 197 -2.00 17.71 19.39
C PRO A 197 -2.74 18.37 20.56
N PRO A 198 -2.67 17.79 21.77
CA PRO A 198 -3.29 18.41 22.93
C PRO A 198 -2.81 19.86 23.06
N PRO A 199 -3.70 20.81 23.42
CA PRO A 199 -3.30 22.18 23.64
C PRO A 199 -2.12 22.19 24.61
N LYS A 200 -1.02 22.88 24.25
CA LYS A 200 0.10 23.05 25.17
C LYS A 200 -0.45 23.70 26.44
N GLU A 201 -0.43 22.98 27.55
CA GLU A 201 -0.71 23.56 28.85
C GLU A 201 0.26 24.73 29.05
N THR A 202 -0.29 25.94 29.07
CA THR A 202 0.45 27.14 29.44
C THR A 202 0.82 26.97 30.91
N VAL A 203 2.02 26.43 31.16
CA VAL A 203 2.58 26.40 32.51
C VAL A 203 2.57 27.85 33.02
N PRO A 204 1.85 28.16 34.11
CA PRO A 204 1.84 29.50 34.65
C PRO A 204 3.28 29.89 34.97
N GLN A 205 3.78 30.94 34.32
CA GLN A 205 5.07 31.53 34.67
C GLN A 205 5.00 31.96 36.14
N LYS A 206 5.63 31.15 36.99
CA LYS A 206 5.82 31.45 38.41
C LYS A 206 6.68 32.71 38.47
N ARG A 207 6.04 33.86 38.74
CA ARG A 207 6.75 35.11 39.07
C ARG A 207 7.67 34.81 40.24
N SER A 208 8.97 34.92 40.01
CA SER A 208 9.98 34.76 41.05
C SER A 208 10.12 36.08 41.81
N ASP A 209 9.36 36.20 42.90
CA ASP A 209 9.68 37.19 43.92
C ASP A 209 10.96 36.77 44.64
N LYS A 210 12.02 37.58 44.43
CA LYS A 210 13.27 37.52 45.18
C LYS A 210 13.03 38.07 46.58
N GLY A 211 12.71 37.18 47.53
CA GLY A 211 12.70 37.45 48.96
C GLY A 211 13.72 36.59 49.68
N ILE A 212 14.86 37.17 50.02
CA ILE A 212 15.94 36.56 50.81
C ILE A 212 15.45 36.34 52.24
N HIS A 213 15.46 35.10 52.73
CA HIS A 213 15.79 34.83 54.13
C HIS A 213 16.36 33.43 54.34
N ALA A 214 17.60 33.42 54.83
CA ALA A 214 18.33 32.23 55.25
C ALA A 214 17.74 31.67 56.55
N ARG A 215 17.47 30.36 56.60
CA ARG A 215 17.40 29.64 57.87
C ARG A 215 17.90 28.21 57.77
N LYS A 216 18.80 27.93 58.72
CA LYS A 216 19.56 26.71 59.04
C LYS A 216 18.84 25.36 58.89
N ARG A 217 19.59 24.43 58.30
CA ARG A 217 19.84 23.01 58.68
C ARG A 217 18.72 22.23 59.37
N LYS A 218 18.38 21.06 58.80
CA LYS A 218 18.45 19.76 59.49
C LYS A 218 18.55 18.61 58.48
N ARG A 219 19.61 17.81 58.60
CA ARG A 219 19.80 16.54 57.88
C ARG A 219 18.87 15.50 58.52
N PHE A 220 18.13 14.77 57.69
CA PHE A 220 17.54 13.47 58.04
C PHE A 220 17.59 12.57 56.79
N HIS A 221 18.40 11.52 56.88
CA HIS A 221 18.23 10.20 56.28
C HIS A 221 18.32 9.22 57.47
N PRO A 222 17.84 7.97 57.42
CA PRO A 222 17.29 7.19 56.29
C PRO A 222 15.97 6.45 56.65
N GLU A 223 15.35 5.78 55.67
CA GLU A 223 14.94 4.35 55.76
C GLU A 223 14.14 3.91 54.49
N PRO A 224 14.53 2.80 53.83
CA PRO A 224 13.61 1.92 53.09
C PRO A 224 12.99 0.90 54.10
N PRO A 225 12.08 -0.05 53.78
CA PRO A 225 11.64 -0.59 52.49
C PRO A 225 10.11 -0.86 52.42
N ALA A 226 9.62 -1.42 51.30
CA ALA A 226 8.60 -2.48 51.33
C ALA A 226 8.42 -3.08 49.93
N VAL A 227 8.90 -4.32 49.78
CA VAL A 227 8.53 -5.25 48.71
C VAL A 227 7.17 -5.86 49.05
N PRO A 228 6.24 -6.00 48.09
CA PRO A 228 5.23 -7.05 48.12
C PRO A 228 5.47 -8.11 47.03
N PRO A 229 4.87 -9.30 47.20
CA PRO A 229 5.45 -10.57 46.81
C PRO A 229 5.14 -11.03 45.38
N GLU A 230 6.01 -11.93 44.93
CA GLU A 230 5.77 -12.92 43.88
C GLU A 230 4.48 -13.74 44.08
N SER A 231 4.15 -14.48 43.00
CA SER A 231 3.17 -15.57 42.87
C SER A 231 1.90 -15.12 42.13
N PHE A 232 1.39 -15.79 41.10
CA PHE A 232 1.48 -17.19 40.68
C PHE A 232 1.47 -17.27 39.15
N ARG A 233 2.31 -18.14 38.57
CA ARG A 233 2.01 -18.80 37.29
C ARG A 233 1.12 -20.01 37.56
N PRO A 234 0.23 -20.35 36.62
CA PRO A 234 0.13 -21.75 36.22
C PRO A 234 0.49 -21.93 34.74
N ARG A 235 1.30 -22.98 34.53
CA ARG A 235 1.49 -23.69 33.27
C ARG A 235 0.21 -24.40 32.86
N ASN A 236 0.26 -24.91 31.62
CA ASN A 236 -0.50 -26.01 31.01
C ASN A 236 -1.52 -25.51 29.98
N THR A 237 -1.65 -26.07 28.80
CA THR A 237 -1.05 -27.24 28.12
C THR A 237 -1.57 -27.17 26.67
N TYR A 238 -0.73 -27.52 25.69
CA TYR A 238 -1.19 -27.92 24.34
C TYR A 238 -1.94 -29.27 24.43
N PRO A 239 -2.89 -29.58 23.52
CA PRO A 239 -2.58 -30.25 22.24
C PRO A 239 -3.42 -29.72 21.06
N ASN A 240 -2.87 -29.58 19.84
CA ASN A 240 -2.76 -30.61 18.79
C ASN A 240 -4.11 -31.22 18.31
N ALA A 241 -4.60 -30.74 17.18
CA ALA A 241 -5.37 -31.46 16.13
C ALA A 241 -5.38 -30.52 14.90
N GLY A 242 -4.97 -30.89 13.69
CA GLY A 242 -5.23 -32.15 13.00
C GLY A 242 -6.45 -31.96 12.10
N ASN A 243 -6.21 -31.65 10.82
CA ASN A 243 -7.05 -31.86 9.61
C ASN A 243 -6.59 -30.84 8.55
N SER A 244 -5.77 -31.20 7.56
CA SER A 244 -6.07 -32.07 6.42
C SER A 244 -7.44 -31.77 5.80
N PHE A 245 -7.46 -30.87 4.82
CA PHE A 245 -8.40 -30.99 3.71
C PHE A 245 -7.69 -30.59 2.40
N ILE A 246 -7.49 -31.63 1.60
CA ILE A 246 -7.10 -31.60 0.19
C ILE A 246 -8.37 -31.37 -0.63
N TYR A 247 -8.40 -30.35 -1.48
CA TYR A 247 -9.07 -30.37 -2.79
C TYR A 247 -8.30 -29.38 -3.71
N ARG A 248 -7.50 -29.87 -4.66
CA ARG A 248 -7.84 -30.21 -6.06
C ARG A 248 -8.34 -29.02 -6.92
N LEU A 249 -7.44 -28.58 -7.80
CA LEU A 249 -7.60 -28.38 -9.25
C LEU A 249 -8.84 -27.65 -9.80
N LEU A 250 -8.59 -26.50 -10.45
CA LEU A 250 -9.02 -26.13 -11.82
C LEU A 250 -8.43 -24.73 -12.11
N ARG A 251 -7.30 -24.60 -12.82
CA ARG A 251 -7.14 -24.50 -14.28
C ARG A 251 -8.24 -23.74 -15.02
N CYS A 252 -7.77 -22.77 -15.82
CA CYS A 252 -8.38 -22.14 -16.99
C CYS A 252 -9.44 -21.05 -16.75
N GLN A 253 -9.04 -19.80 -17.03
CA GLN A 253 -9.54 -18.95 -18.13
C GLN A 253 -8.76 -17.61 -18.04
N LEU A 254 -7.75 -17.37 -18.89
CA LEU A 254 -7.86 -16.70 -20.19
C LEU A 254 -8.72 -15.43 -20.14
N TRP A 255 -8.08 -14.32 -20.54
CA TRP A 255 -8.52 -12.92 -20.68
C TRP A 255 -8.15 -11.93 -19.57
#